data_AF-A0A3N5IRU6-F1
#
_entry.id   AF-A0A3N5IRU6-F1
#
_cell.length_a   1.000
_cell.length_b   1.000
_cell.length_c   1.000
_cell.angle_alpha   90.00
_cell.angle_beta   90.00
_cell.angle_gamma   90.00
#
_symmetry.space_group_name_H-M   'P 1'
#
loop_
_entity.id
_entity.type
_entity.pdbx_description
1 polymer ?
#
loop_
_entity_poly.entity_id
_entity_poly.type
_entity_poly.pdbx_seq_one_letter_code
_entity_poly.pdbx_strand_id
1 'polypeptide(L)'
;MIKPLCLLFLLFPLYAQAVDNGAGQAINPKRDTLSTGLSGHVRDAHSHRDLPARVVCRDQNGVVHGGYYKNHVEGFFTQDGYFQIPLPPGEYDVEVFHGLDYLSQSRRIVIVEGQVVKQEFNLDQWLPLRQLGWVNGDGHAHLYTDRRCDDEMLATVRTICLAQGVDFLCTNQGWAGYDDEHWRHGYDKFSDSDFKLFYGAEMPKYRTGHIWWLGLESTHGYFSAAMDSMYENRYYKSSDMPHWDFNHLP
;
A
#
# COMPACT_ATOMS: atom_id res chain seq x y z
N MET A 1 -14.44 -45.83 10.21
CA MET A 1 -15.54 -44.85 10.15
C MET A 1 -15.07 -43.61 10.89
N ILE A 2 -14.47 -42.67 10.17
CA ILE A 2 -13.75 -41.50 10.72
C ILE A 2 -14.76 -40.35 10.78
N LYS A 3 -14.94 -39.75 11.97
CA LYS A 3 -15.77 -38.55 12.16
C LYS A 3 -15.06 -37.34 11.53
N PRO A 4 -15.75 -36.44 10.82
CA PRO A 4 -15.11 -35.25 10.30
C PRO A 4 -14.89 -34.22 11.42
N LEU A 5 -13.74 -33.56 11.33
CA LEU A 5 -13.28 -32.48 12.18
C LEU A 5 -14.15 -31.23 11.90
N CYS A 6 -14.74 -30.64 12.94
CA CYS A 6 -15.42 -29.35 12.84
C CYS A 6 -14.42 -28.26 12.46
N LEU A 7 -14.58 -27.67 11.27
CA LEU A 7 -13.89 -26.47 10.85
C LEU A 7 -14.62 -25.27 11.48
N LEU A 8 -13.95 -24.58 12.40
CA LEU A 8 -14.47 -23.36 13.03
C LEU A 8 -14.34 -22.20 12.03
N PHE A 9 -15.43 -21.84 11.37
CA PHE A 9 -15.52 -20.59 10.62
C PHE A 9 -15.58 -19.43 11.61
N LEU A 10 -14.52 -18.61 11.68
CA LEU A 10 -14.58 -17.28 12.25
C LEU A 10 -15.43 -16.40 11.32
N LEU A 11 -16.75 -16.41 11.54
CA LEU A 11 -17.67 -15.45 10.95
C LEU A 11 -17.44 -14.10 11.62
N PHE A 12 -16.64 -13.24 10.99
CA PHE A 12 -16.74 -11.81 11.27
C PHE A 12 -18.09 -11.33 10.72
N PRO A 13 -18.93 -10.65 11.51
CA PRO A 13 -20.14 -10.04 10.97
C PRO A 13 -19.72 -8.94 9.99
N LEU A 14 -19.92 -9.21 8.69
CA LEU A 14 -19.92 -8.20 7.64
C LEU A 14 -21.09 -7.24 7.92
N TYR A 15 -20.81 -6.19 8.70
CA TYR A 15 -21.63 -4.99 8.73
C TYR A 15 -21.40 -4.24 7.42
N ALA A 16 -22.07 -4.68 6.36
CA ALA A 16 -22.25 -3.87 5.16
C ALA A 16 -23.31 -2.81 5.46
N GLN A 17 -22.94 -1.76 6.20
CA GLN A 17 -23.66 -0.50 6.12
C GLN A 17 -23.08 0.26 4.94
N ALA A 18 -23.88 0.38 3.88
CA ALA A 18 -23.66 1.38 2.85
C ALA A 18 -23.77 2.76 3.52
N VAL A 19 -22.63 3.31 3.91
CA VAL A 19 -22.54 4.71 4.29
C VAL A 19 -22.38 5.48 3.00
N ASP A 20 -23.41 6.24 2.67
CA ASP A 20 -23.38 7.29 1.66
C ASP A 20 -22.38 8.36 2.13
N ASN A 21 -21.11 8.17 1.77
CA ASN A 21 -20.04 9.09 2.12
C ASN A 21 -20.07 10.23 1.11
N GLY A 22 -20.69 11.32 1.54
CA GLY A 22 -20.75 12.59 0.82
C GLY A 22 -19.40 12.97 0.21
N ALA A 23 -19.49 13.45 -1.03
CA ALA A 23 -18.46 14.07 -1.85
C ALA A 23 -17.21 14.50 -1.05
N GLY A 24 -16.22 13.61 -1.00
CA GLY A 24 -14.84 13.98 -0.71
C GLY A 24 -14.42 15.04 -1.72
N GLN A 25 -14.01 16.20 -1.22
CA GLN A 25 -13.62 17.36 -2.02
C GLN A 25 -12.69 16.95 -3.16
N ALA A 26 -13.13 17.23 -4.39
CA ALA A 26 -12.36 17.03 -5.59
C ALA A 26 -11.03 17.82 -5.49
N ILE A 27 -9.94 17.12 -5.20
CA ILE A 27 -8.61 17.59 -5.57
C ILE A 27 -8.58 17.43 -7.10
N ASN A 28 -9.04 18.46 -7.81
CA ASN A 28 -8.98 18.53 -9.25
C ASN A 28 -7.78 19.43 -9.59
N PRO A 29 -6.53 18.92 -9.56
CA PRO A 29 -5.40 19.71 -10.01
C PRO A 29 -5.64 19.96 -11.49
N LYS A 30 -5.81 21.24 -11.89
CA LYS A 30 -6.13 21.71 -13.25
C LYS A 30 -5.77 20.68 -14.33
N ARG A 31 -6.71 19.80 -14.65
CA ARG A 31 -6.54 18.79 -15.68
C ARG A 31 -6.55 19.57 -17.00
N ASP A 32 -5.47 19.48 -17.76
CA ASP A 32 -5.22 20.14 -19.07
C ASP A 32 -4.47 21.48 -18.99
N THR A 33 -3.37 21.55 -18.24
CA THR A 33 -2.42 22.68 -18.32
C THR A 33 -1.23 22.44 -19.27
N LEU A 34 -1.07 21.23 -19.78
CA LEU A 34 0.03 20.90 -20.69
C LEU A 34 -0.16 21.54 -22.07
N SER A 35 0.91 22.13 -22.60
CA SER A 35 1.01 22.56 -24.00
C SER A 35 1.66 21.50 -24.89
N THR A 36 2.45 20.58 -24.34
CA THR A 36 3.07 19.46 -25.06
C THR A 36 3.29 18.29 -24.09
N GLY A 37 2.92 17.08 -24.49
CA GLY A 37 3.17 15.87 -23.71
C GLY A 37 2.05 14.83 -23.78
N LEU A 38 1.91 14.04 -22.71
CA LEU A 38 0.93 12.96 -22.59
C LEU A 38 -0.07 13.28 -21.49
N SER A 39 -1.35 13.11 -21.79
CA SER A 39 -2.44 13.05 -20.81
C SER A 39 -3.07 11.67 -20.89
N GLY A 40 -3.20 11.00 -19.75
CA GLY A 40 -3.66 9.63 -19.68
C GLY A 40 -4.76 9.41 -18.67
N HIS A 41 -5.60 8.42 -18.94
CA HIS A 41 -6.66 7.97 -18.05
C HIS A 41 -6.69 6.45 -17.99
N VAL A 42 -6.64 5.88 -16.79
CA VAL A 42 -6.63 4.44 -16.54
C VAL A 42 -7.97 4.00 -15.96
N ARG A 43 -8.55 2.95 -16.54
CA ARG A 43 -9.85 2.40 -16.15
C ARG A 43 -9.84 0.88 -16.11
N ASP A 44 -10.73 0.33 -15.31
CA ASP A 44 -11.09 -1.08 -15.37
C ASP A 44 -11.86 -1.34 -16.67
N ALA A 45 -11.44 -2.33 -17.44
CA ALA A 45 -11.98 -2.59 -18.77
C ALA A 45 -13.47 -3.02 -18.76
N HIS A 46 -13.94 -3.61 -17.66
CA HIS A 46 -15.29 -4.17 -17.57
C HIS A 46 -16.31 -3.19 -16.96
N SER A 47 -15.98 -2.63 -15.80
CA SER A 47 -16.80 -1.72 -15.01
C SER A 47 -16.64 -0.25 -15.41
N HIS A 48 -15.60 0.06 -16.18
CA HIS A 48 -15.22 1.42 -16.57
C HIS A 48 -14.92 2.37 -15.40
N ARG A 49 -14.71 1.82 -14.19
CA ARG A 49 -14.30 2.60 -13.03
C ARG A 49 -12.89 3.12 -13.23
N ASP A 50 -12.65 4.33 -12.74
CA ASP A 50 -11.32 4.92 -12.63
C ASP A 50 -10.43 4.03 -11.76
N LEU A 51 -9.23 3.70 -12.27
CA LEU A 51 -8.27 2.87 -11.55
C LEU A 51 -7.03 3.68 -11.18
N PRO A 52 -6.67 3.77 -9.88
CA PRO A 52 -5.35 4.19 -9.46
C PRO A 52 -4.29 3.35 -10.19
N ALA A 53 -3.15 3.90 -10.59
CA ALA A 53 -2.21 3.14 -11.39
C ALA A 53 -0.77 3.60 -11.21
N ARG A 54 0.18 2.68 -11.40
CA ARG A 54 1.57 3.03 -11.64
C ARG A 54 1.78 3.21 -13.15
N VAL A 55 2.38 4.32 -13.54
CA VAL A 55 2.65 4.66 -14.94
C VAL A 55 4.15 4.84 -15.12
N VAL A 56 4.72 4.13 -16.08
CA VAL A 56 6.13 4.23 -16.46
C VAL A 56 6.18 4.70 -17.91
N CYS A 57 6.84 5.83 -18.16
CA CYS A 57 7.04 6.37 -19.50
C CYS A 57 8.53 6.36 -19.80
N ARG A 58 8.98 5.63 -20.81
CA ARG A 58 10.39 5.56 -21.23
C ARG A 58 10.56 6.16 -22.61
N ASP A 59 11.61 6.93 -22.81
CA ASP A 59 12.04 7.26 -24.17
C ASP A 59 12.84 6.11 -24.79
N GLN A 60 13.15 6.27 -26.07
CA GLN A 60 13.96 5.35 -26.87
C GLN A 60 15.40 5.11 -26.38
N ASN A 61 15.91 5.93 -25.44
CA ASN A 61 17.20 5.68 -24.77
C ASN A 61 17.02 4.93 -23.43
N GLY A 62 15.79 4.57 -23.07
CA GLY A 62 15.44 3.92 -21.81
C GLY A 62 15.32 4.87 -20.63
N VAL A 63 15.38 6.19 -20.84
CA VAL A 63 15.24 7.18 -19.76
C VAL A 63 13.78 7.25 -19.35
N VAL A 64 13.54 7.09 -18.05
CA VAL A 64 12.20 7.18 -17.46
C VAL A 64 11.81 8.65 -17.23
N HIS A 65 10.66 9.05 -17.74
CA HIS A 65 10.08 10.38 -17.59
C HIS A 65 8.97 10.38 -16.55
N GLY A 66 8.93 11.41 -15.70
CA GLY A 66 7.92 11.57 -14.65
C GLY A 66 8.12 10.68 -13.42
N GLY A 67 9.32 10.65 -12.83
CA GLY A 67 9.58 9.85 -11.61
C GLY A 67 9.02 10.49 -10.34
N TYR A 68 8.38 9.69 -9.48
CA TYR A 68 7.83 10.15 -8.20
C TYR A 68 8.87 10.11 -7.05
N TYR A 69 9.71 9.07 -7.00
CA TYR A 69 10.80 8.97 -6.01
C TYR A 69 12.16 9.20 -6.67
N LYS A 70 13.09 9.79 -5.89
CA LYS A 70 14.50 10.02 -6.24
C LYS A 70 15.23 8.70 -6.55
N ASN A 71 14.98 8.13 -7.73
CA ASN A 71 15.72 7.05 -8.39
C ASN A 71 15.58 5.61 -7.82
N HIS A 72 14.59 5.32 -6.99
CA HIS A 72 14.40 3.95 -6.44
C HIS A 72 13.25 3.17 -7.06
N VAL A 73 12.25 3.86 -7.60
CA VAL A 73 11.10 3.24 -8.27
C VAL A 73 10.83 4.01 -9.54
N GLU A 74 10.78 3.29 -10.66
CA GLU A 74 10.52 3.89 -11.96
C GLU A 74 9.05 4.26 -12.11
N GLY A 75 8.81 5.43 -12.72
CA GLY A 75 7.47 5.95 -12.95
C GLY A 75 6.88 6.71 -11.77
N PHE A 76 5.58 6.94 -11.85
CA PHE A 76 4.79 7.65 -10.85
C PHE A 76 3.47 6.94 -10.59
N PHE A 77 2.78 7.36 -9.54
CA PHE A 77 1.55 6.76 -9.06
C PHE A 77 0.40 7.75 -9.18
N THR A 78 -0.75 7.28 -9.65
CA THR A 78 -1.98 8.03 -9.72
C THR A 78 -2.94 7.52 -8.66
N GLN A 79 -3.67 8.43 -8.03
CA GLN A 79 -4.70 8.07 -7.06
C GLN A 79 -6.06 7.83 -7.73
N ASP A 80 -6.34 8.52 -8.82
CA ASP A 80 -7.65 8.56 -9.48
C ASP A 80 -7.58 8.06 -10.94
N GLY A 81 -6.47 7.46 -11.33
CA GLY A 81 -6.24 6.97 -12.70
C GLY A 81 -5.91 8.06 -13.73
N TYR A 82 -5.93 9.34 -13.38
CA TYR A 82 -5.56 10.42 -14.30
C TYR A 82 -4.10 10.80 -14.14
N PHE A 83 -3.47 11.14 -15.27
CA PHE A 83 -2.10 11.64 -15.26
C PHE A 83 -1.77 12.58 -16.40
N GLN A 84 -0.77 13.42 -16.15
CA GLN A 84 -0.20 14.35 -17.12
C GLN A 84 1.31 14.34 -17.02
N ILE A 85 1.99 14.06 -18.13
CA ILE A 85 3.45 14.03 -18.22
C ILE A 85 3.88 15.04 -19.29
N PRO A 86 4.57 16.13 -18.92
CA PRO A 86 5.23 16.98 -19.91
C PRO A 86 6.34 16.14 -20.56
N LEU A 87 6.28 15.99 -21.87
CA LEU A 87 7.25 15.21 -22.64
C LEU A 87 7.72 16.04 -23.84
N PRO A 88 9.02 16.09 -24.14
CA PRO A 88 9.49 16.69 -25.39
C PRO A 88 9.01 15.86 -26.60
N PRO A 89 9.04 16.43 -27.82
CA PRO A 89 8.75 15.68 -29.03
C PRO A 89 9.66 14.45 -29.16
N GLY A 90 9.07 13.30 -29.48
CA GLY A 90 9.79 12.03 -29.51
C GLY A 90 8.87 10.83 -29.38
N GLU A 91 9.48 9.64 -29.38
CA GLU A 91 8.77 8.38 -29.22
C GLU A 91 8.99 7.81 -27.82
N TYR A 92 7.91 7.28 -27.24
CA TYR A 92 7.90 6.77 -25.88
C TYR A 92 7.15 5.45 -25.79
N ASP A 93 7.66 4.56 -24.94
CA ASP A 93 6.96 3.38 -24.47
C ASP A 93 6.32 3.69 -23.12
N VAL A 94 5.01 3.57 -23.03
CA VAL A 94 4.22 3.83 -21.83
C VAL A 94 3.64 2.53 -21.32
N GLU A 95 3.98 2.17 -20.09
CA GLU A 95 3.49 0.99 -19.39
C GLU A 95 2.62 1.41 -18.20
N VAL A 96 1.47 0.77 -18.04
CA VAL A 96 0.50 1.06 -17.00
C VAL A 96 0.16 -0.23 -16.23
N PHE A 97 0.22 -0.13 -14.90
CA PHE A 97 0.05 -1.25 -13.97
C PHE A 97 -0.98 -0.90 -12.89
N HIS A 98 -1.74 -1.91 -12.45
CA HIS A 98 -2.60 -1.86 -11.27
C HIS A 98 -2.64 -3.25 -10.62
N GLY A 99 -2.23 -3.39 -9.36
CA GLY A 99 -2.36 -4.67 -8.66
C GLY A 99 -1.64 -5.85 -9.31
N LEU A 100 -1.77 -7.01 -8.68
CA LEU A 100 -1.37 -8.29 -9.30
C LEU A 100 -2.53 -8.94 -10.05
N ASP A 101 -3.76 -8.47 -9.83
CA ASP A 101 -5.00 -9.00 -10.37
C ASP A 101 -5.43 -8.40 -11.71
N TYR A 102 -4.68 -7.43 -12.23
CA TYR A 102 -4.90 -6.86 -13.57
C TYR A 102 -3.74 -7.14 -14.51
N LEU A 103 -4.07 -7.23 -15.79
CA LEU A 103 -3.10 -7.26 -16.87
C LEU A 103 -2.60 -5.84 -17.13
N SER A 104 -1.28 -5.64 -17.08
CA SER A 104 -0.66 -4.38 -17.47
C SER A 104 -0.85 -4.11 -18.96
N GLN A 105 -0.89 -2.83 -19.34
CA GLN A 105 -0.90 -2.42 -20.75
C GLN A 105 0.36 -1.63 -21.11
N SER A 106 0.86 -1.86 -22.31
CA SER A 106 1.98 -1.11 -22.90
C SER A 106 1.55 -0.48 -24.22
N ARG A 107 1.92 0.78 -24.44
CA ARG A 107 1.66 1.50 -25.70
C ARG A 107 2.87 2.32 -26.13
N ARG A 108 3.18 2.25 -27.42
CA ARG A 108 4.09 3.20 -28.04
C ARG A 108 3.32 4.44 -28.45
N ILE A 109 3.81 5.60 -28.07
CA ILE A 109 3.21 6.90 -28.39
C ILE A 109 4.25 7.83 -29.02
N VAL A 110 3.78 8.72 -29.89
CA VAL A 110 4.61 9.75 -30.51
C VAL A 110 4.10 11.11 -30.03
N ILE A 111 4.98 11.87 -29.40
CA ILE A 111 4.72 13.26 -28.99
C ILE A 111 5.24 14.19 -30.08
N VAL A 112 4.40 15.14 -30.49
CA VAL A 112 4.74 16.20 -31.44
C VAL A 112 4.69 17.54 -30.71
N GLU A 113 5.54 18.48 -31.13
CA GLU A 113 5.59 19.82 -30.53
C GLU A 113 4.23 20.52 -30.59
N GLY A 114 3.84 21.17 -29.49
CA GLY A 114 2.56 21.87 -29.37
C GLY A 114 1.34 20.96 -29.24
N GLN A 115 1.53 19.64 -29.09
CA GLN A 115 0.43 18.68 -28.95
C GLN A 115 0.46 17.96 -27.60
N VAL A 116 -0.72 17.83 -27.00
CA VAL A 116 -0.98 16.86 -25.93
C VAL A 116 -1.65 15.63 -26.52
N VAL A 117 -0.97 14.49 -26.45
CA VAL A 117 -1.54 13.20 -26.82
C VAL A 117 -2.42 12.71 -25.66
N LYS A 118 -3.70 12.45 -25.94
CA LYS A 118 -4.63 11.87 -24.96
C LYS A 118 -4.71 10.36 -25.17
N GLN A 119 -4.53 9.59 -24.10
CA GLN A 119 -4.60 8.12 -24.12
C GLN A 119 -5.53 7.60 -23.02
N GLU A 120 -6.27 6.55 -23.37
CA GLU A 120 -7.08 5.78 -22.43
C GLU A 120 -6.52 4.35 -22.34
N PHE A 121 -6.24 3.91 -21.13
CA PHE A 121 -5.73 2.57 -20.81
C PHE A 121 -6.83 1.81 -20.06
N ASN A 122 -7.32 0.72 -20.64
CA ASN A 122 -8.39 -0.09 -20.07
C ASN A 122 -7.78 -1.41 -19.61
N LEU A 123 -7.47 -1.54 -18.32
CA LEU A 123 -6.82 -2.72 -17.78
C LEU A 123 -7.85 -3.83 -17.54
N ASP A 124 -7.56 -5.03 -18.02
CA ASP A 124 -8.39 -6.21 -17.80
C ASP A 124 -8.05 -6.87 -16.47
N GLN A 125 -9.05 -7.01 -15.58
CA GLN A 125 -8.91 -7.83 -14.38
C GLN A 125 -8.90 -9.32 -14.78
N TRP A 126 -7.77 -10.00 -14.58
CA TRP A 126 -7.65 -11.43 -14.93
C TRP A 126 -8.01 -12.36 -13.77
N LEU A 127 -7.98 -11.87 -12.53
CA LEU A 127 -8.35 -12.63 -11.34
C LEU A 127 -9.05 -11.74 -10.32
N PRO A 128 -10.37 -11.81 -10.14
CA PRO A 128 -11.09 -10.86 -9.30
C PRO A 128 -10.94 -11.15 -7.78
N LEU A 129 -9.73 -10.95 -7.24
CA LEU A 129 -9.33 -11.31 -5.88
C LEU A 129 -10.32 -10.81 -4.81
N ARG A 130 -10.67 -9.52 -4.85
CA ARG A 130 -11.65 -8.94 -3.92
C ARG A 130 -13.03 -9.59 -4.00
N GLN A 131 -13.52 -9.89 -5.20
CA GLN A 131 -14.83 -10.54 -5.40
C GLN A 131 -14.81 -12.00 -4.90
N LEU A 132 -13.63 -12.61 -4.90
CA LEU A 132 -13.38 -13.94 -4.33
C LEU A 132 -13.12 -13.91 -2.82
N GLY A 133 -13.19 -12.73 -2.17
CA GLY A 133 -13.00 -12.57 -0.73
C GLY A 133 -11.54 -12.49 -0.27
N TRP A 134 -10.59 -12.35 -1.21
CA TRP A 134 -9.20 -12.07 -0.87
C TRP A 134 -9.01 -10.59 -0.55
N VAL A 135 -8.12 -10.32 0.40
CA VAL A 135 -7.69 -8.97 0.74
C VAL A 135 -6.17 -8.91 0.56
N ASN A 136 -5.71 -7.99 -0.29
CA ASN A 136 -4.30 -7.74 -0.52
C ASN A 136 -3.81 -6.67 0.45
N GLY A 137 -2.74 -6.92 1.20
CA GLY A 137 -2.26 -5.94 2.16
C GLY A 137 -0.89 -6.26 2.71
N ASP A 138 -0.27 -5.24 3.30
CA ASP A 138 0.95 -5.39 4.07
C ASP A 138 0.63 -5.24 5.55
N GLY A 139 0.80 -6.35 6.27
CA GLY A 139 0.53 -6.45 7.70
C GLY A 139 1.60 -5.80 8.57
N HIS A 140 2.79 -5.50 8.05
CA HIS A 140 3.91 -5.02 8.86
C HIS A 140 4.75 -3.99 8.12
N ALA A 141 4.31 -2.73 8.19
CA ALA A 141 5.04 -1.60 7.62
C ALA A 141 5.65 -0.67 8.68
N HIS A 142 6.90 -0.27 8.46
CA HIS A 142 7.54 0.82 9.18
C HIS A 142 7.46 2.11 8.36
N LEU A 143 6.48 2.94 8.67
CA LEU A 143 6.42 4.30 8.13
C LEU A 143 7.26 5.19 9.05
N TYR A 144 8.48 5.53 8.63
CA TYR A 144 9.40 6.39 9.40
C TYR A 144 8.88 7.83 9.43
N THR A 145 7.86 8.05 10.22
CA THR A 145 7.46 9.38 10.64
C THR A 145 8.32 9.75 11.84
N ASP A 146 8.67 11.03 11.94
CA ASP A 146 9.09 11.62 13.21
C ASP A 146 7.99 11.42 14.29
N ARG A 147 8.17 11.99 15.48
CA ARG A 147 7.25 11.82 16.62
C ARG A 147 5.83 12.40 16.39
N ARG A 148 5.43 12.69 15.15
CA ARG A 148 4.15 13.23 14.73
C ARG A 148 3.71 12.60 13.42
N CYS A 149 2.40 12.57 13.20
CA CYS A 149 1.81 12.21 11.92
C CYS A 149 2.35 13.13 10.81
N ASP A 150 2.86 12.55 9.73
CA ASP A 150 3.22 13.26 8.51
C ASP A 150 2.13 12.98 7.46
N ASP A 151 1.19 13.91 7.34
CA ASP A 151 0.04 13.77 6.46
C ASP A 151 0.41 13.69 4.99
N GLU A 152 1.48 14.38 4.58
CA GLU A 152 1.94 14.38 3.18
C GLU A 152 2.54 13.02 2.84
N MET A 153 3.37 12.47 3.74
CA MET A 153 3.91 11.11 3.59
C MET A 153 2.79 10.06 3.59
N LEU A 154 1.76 10.20 4.43
CA LEU A 154 0.66 9.24 4.47
C LEU A 154 -0.26 9.32 3.24
N ALA A 155 -0.54 10.52 2.73
CA ALA A 155 -1.25 10.70 1.46
C ALA A 155 -0.47 10.07 0.29
N THR A 156 0.85 10.22 0.32
CA THR A 156 1.79 9.60 -0.63
C THR A 156 1.72 8.06 -0.55
N VAL A 157 1.84 7.50 0.65
CA VAL A 157 1.77 6.05 0.89
C VAL A 157 0.43 5.49 0.41
N ARG A 158 -0.68 6.15 0.74
CA ARG A 158 -2.02 5.77 0.26
C ARG A 158 -2.09 5.73 -1.27
N THR A 159 -1.53 6.74 -1.94
CA THR A 159 -1.50 6.79 -3.42
C THR A 159 -0.76 5.59 -4.01
N ILE A 160 0.39 5.24 -3.43
CA ILE A 160 1.19 4.10 -3.85
C ILE A 160 0.44 2.79 -3.63
N CYS A 161 -0.12 2.60 -2.43
CA CYS A 161 -0.89 1.41 -2.09
C CYS A 161 -2.05 1.18 -3.07
N LEU A 162 -2.86 2.21 -3.31
CA LEU A 162 -3.97 2.13 -4.25
C LEU A 162 -3.52 1.78 -5.67
N ALA A 163 -2.49 2.46 -6.17
CA ALA A 163 -1.93 2.20 -7.49
C ALA A 163 -1.32 0.80 -7.64
N GLN A 164 -0.93 0.19 -6.52
CA GLN A 164 -0.40 -1.18 -6.44
C GLN A 164 -1.47 -2.22 -6.08
N GLY A 165 -2.75 -1.84 -6.02
CA GLY A 165 -3.84 -2.76 -5.66
C GLY A 165 -3.74 -3.29 -4.23
N VAL A 166 -3.17 -2.52 -3.31
CA VAL A 166 -3.06 -2.83 -1.88
C VAL A 166 -4.29 -2.28 -1.16
N ASP A 167 -5.05 -3.17 -0.52
CA ASP A 167 -6.32 -2.89 0.16
C ASP A 167 -6.11 -2.40 1.59
N PHE A 168 -5.04 -2.85 2.25
CA PHE A 168 -4.66 -2.33 3.56
C PHE A 168 -3.16 -2.28 3.81
N LEU A 169 -2.78 -1.38 4.70
CA LEU A 169 -1.44 -1.27 5.26
C LEU A 169 -1.55 -1.20 6.78
N CYS A 170 -0.77 -1.98 7.51
CA CYS A 170 -0.70 -1.89 8.96
C CYS A 170 0.66 -1.38 9.41
N THR A 171 0.64 -0.20 10.01
CA THR A 171 1.86 0.41 10.54
C THR A 171 2.20 -0.26 11.86
N ASN A 172 3.38 -0.83 11.98
CA ASN A 172 3.79 -1.51 13.21
C ASN A 172 4.97 -0.77 13.83
N GLN A 173 4.65 0.08 14.79
CA GLN A 173 5.62 0.92 15.49
C GLN A 173 5.55 0.58 16.99
N GLY A 174 6.43 -0.30 17.47
CA GLY A 174 6.29 -0.88 18.81
C GLY A 174 7.34 -0.49 19.86
N TRP A 175 8.23 0.44 19.55
CA TRP A 175 9.47 0.58 20.35
C TRP A 175 9.49 1.70 21.37
N ALA A 176 8.52 2.61 21.39
CA ALA A 176 8.73 3.85 22.13
C ALA A 176 7.53 4.44 22.88
N GLY A 177 6.62 3.58 23.34
CA GLY A 177 5.69 3.91 24.44
C GLY A 177 4.91 5.20 24.21
N TYR A 178 4.22 5.27 23.07
CA TYR A 178 3.61 6.51 22.58
C TYR A 178 2.11 6.61 22.85
N ASP A 179 1.59 7.81 22.64
CA ASP A 179 0.17 8.17 22.73
C ASP A 179 -0.61 7.58 21.54
N ASP A 180 -1.22 6.42 21.78
CA ASP A 180 -1.92 5.62 20.77
C ASP A 180 -3.15 6.31 20.17
N GLU A 181 -3.84 7.18 20.93
CA GLU A 181 -5.05 7.85 20.45
C GLU A 181 -4.72 8.78 19.27
N HIS A 182 -3.65 9.56 19.38
CA HIS A 182 -3.25 10.51 18.34
C HIS A 182 -2.85 9.83 17.02
N TRP A 183 -2.19 8.68 17.09
CA TRP A 183 -1.75 7.95 15.89
C TRP A 183 -2.89 7.23 15.19
N ARG A 184 -3.81 6.60 15.93
CA ARG A 184 -5.00 6.00 15.33
C ARG A 184 -5.82 7.05 14.59
N HIS A 185 -6.09 8.20 15.21
CA HIS A 185 -6.78 9.32 14.56
C HIS A 185 -5.99 9.90 13.38
N GLY A 186 -4.66 9.90 13.47
CA GLY A 186 -3.76 10.28 12.38
C GLY A 186 -3.85 9.36 11.16
N TYR A 187 -4.04 8.05 11.35
CA TYR A 187 -4.12 7.08 10.26
C TYR A 187 -5.53 6.89 9.70
N ASP A 188 -6.56 6.92 10.56
CA ASP A 188 -7.95 6.67 10.17
C ASP A 188 -8.44 7.64 9.08
N LYS A 189 -7.99 8.90 9.10
CA LYS A 189 -8.33 9.89 8.08
C LYS A 189 -7.82 9.58 6.66
N PHE A 190 -6.90 8.63 6.52
CA PHE A 190 -6.43 8.13 5.22
C PHE A 190 -7.12 6.82 4.80
N SER A 191 -8.05 6.33 5.61
CA SER A 191 -8.83 5.12 5.35
C SER A 191 -10.19 5.44 4.75
N ASP A 192 -10.66 4.62 3.83
CA ASP A 192 -12.01 4.67 3.25
C ASP A 192 -12.49 3.26 2.86
N SER A 193 -13.40 3.14 1.89
CA SER A 193 -13.88 1.86 1.39
C SER A 193 -12.89 1.14 0.47
N ASP A 194 -11.97 1.87 -0.14
CA ASP A 194 -11.01 1.32 -1.10
C ASP A 194 -9.67 0.98 -0.44
N PHE A 195 -9.29 1.65 0.65
CA PHE A 195 -8.05 1.39 1.38
C PHE A 195 -8.21 1.56 2.90
N LYS A 196 -7.53 0.70 3.69
CA LYS A 196 -7.43 0.82 5.15
C LYS A 196 -5.99 1.01 5.60
N LEU A 197 -5.73 2.05 6.38
CA LEU A 197 -4.48 2.26 7.09
C LEU A 197 -4.68 1.96 8.57
N PHE A 198 -4.15 0.82 9.02
CA PHE A 198 -4.29 0.36 10.38
C PHE A 198 -3.13 0.79 11.26
N TYR A 199 -3.47 1.16 12.49
CA TYR A 199 -2.52 1.15 13.59
C TYR A 199 -2.26 -0.29 14.05
N GLY A 200 -0.99 -0.59 14.28
CA GLY A 200 -0.50 -1.86 14.78
C GLY A 200 0.71 -1.64 15.68
N ALA A 201 1.21 -2.74 16.24
CA ALA A 201 2.38 -2.72 17.09
C ALA A 201 3.29 -3.88 16.71
N GLU A 202 4.59 -3.67 16.77
CA GLU A 202 5.59 -4.74 16.60
C GLU A 202 6.20 -5.06 17.94
N MET A 203 6.22 -6.34 18.31
CA MET A 203 7.12 -6.81 19.33
C MET A 203 8.47 -7.19 18.69
N PRO A 204 9.61 -6.63 19.15
CA PRO A 204 10.96 -7.03 18.80
C PRO A 204 11.18 -8.49 18.42
N LYS A 205 12.08 -8.72 17.45
CA LYS A 205 12.57 -10.05 17.10
C LYS A 205 13.16 -10.77 18.32
N TYR A 206 12.58 -11.94 18.62
CA TYR A 206 13.05 -13.00 19.50
C TYR A 206 13.68 -14.14 18.69
N ARG A 207 14.21 -15.15 19.38
CA ARG A 207 14.76 -16.35 18.70
C ARG A 207 13.71 -17.14 17.91
N THR A 208 12.43 -17.00 18.24
CA THR A 208 11.31 -17.65 17.57
C THR A 208 10.67 -16.80 16.45
N GLY A 209 11.16 -15.58 16.22
CA GLY A 209 10.60 -14.64 15.24
C GLY A 209 10.15 -13.33 15.88
N HIS A 210 9.24 -12.60 15.24
CA HIS A 210 8.62 -11.40 15.79
C HIS A 210 7.09 -11.54 15.73
N ILE A 211 6.40 -10.83 16.61
CA ILE A 211 4.93 -10.77 16.62
C ILE A 211 4.54 -9.34 16.27
N TRP A 212 3.49 -9.22 15.50
CA TRP A 212 2.87 -7.95 15.19
C TRP A 212 1.36 -8.08 15.32
N TRP A 213 0.67 -6.97 15.58
CA TRP A 213 -0.78 -6.95 15.78
C TRP A 213 -1.44 -6.08 14.71
N LEU A 214 -2.44 -6.66 14.04
CA LEU A 214 -3.25 -5.97 13.04
C LEU A 214 -4.45 -5.30 13.69
N GLY A 215 -4.71 -4.03 13.35
CA GLY A 215 -5.97 -3.37 13.67
C GLY A 215 -6.18 -3.12 15.17
N LEU A 216 -5.09 -2.77 15.88
CA LEU A 216 -5.18 -2.39 17.28
C LEU A 216 -5.93 -1.06 17.43
N GLU A 217 -6.82 -0.99 18.42
CA GLU A 217 -7.46 0.27 18.80
C GLU A 217 -6.58 1.10 19.75
N SER A 218 -5.76 0.43 20.58
CA SER A 218 -4.81 1.05 21.50
C SER A 218 -3.86 -0.01 22.06
N THR A 219 -2.67 0.40 22.49
CA THR A 219 -1.81 -0.39 23.40
C THR A 219 -1.97 0.04 24.87
N HIS A 220 -2.82 1.04 25.13
CA HIS A 220 -3.05 1.70 26.41
C HIS A 220 -1.75 2.12 27.12
N GLY A 221 -0.69 2.42 26.36
CA GLY A 221 0.64 2.75 26.90
C GLY A 221 1.34 1.59 27.61
N TYR A 222 0.78 0.37 27.58
CA TYR A 222 1.34 -0.80 28.24
C TYR A 222 2.21 -1.65 27.32
N PHE A 223 2.34 -1.34 26.03
CA PHE A 223 3.03 -2.24 25.09
C PHE A 223 4.43 -2.65 25.56
N SER A 224 5.28 -1.69 25.92
CA SER A 224 6.64 -1.97 26.41
C SER A 224 6.67 -2.58 27.81
N ALA A 225 5.62 -2.38 28.61
CA ALA A 225 5.50 -2.91 29.97
C ALA A 225 4.93 -4.33 30.01
N ALA A 226 4.09 -4.69 29.04
CA ALA A 226 3.49 -6.01 28.87
C ALA A 226 4.47 -6.99 28.20
N MET A 227 5.52 -6.47 27.57
CA MET A 227 6.49 -7.26 26.83
C MET A 227 7.83 -7.32 27.56
N ASP A 228 8.14 -8.49 28.11
CA ASP A 228 9.44 -8.76 28.72
C ASP A 228 10.51 -8.98 27.63
N SER A 229 11.11 -7.88 27.19
CA SER A 229 12.29 -7.92 26.31
C SER A 229 13.59 -8.28 27.05
N MET A 230 13.58 -8.34 28.39
CA MET A 230 14.74 -8.65 29.22
C MET A 230 14.89 -10.13 29.54
N TYR A 231 13.79 -10.87 29.69
CA TYR A 231 13.76 -12.30 30.02
C TYR A 231 14.48 -13.12 28.98
N GLU A 232 14.21 -12.89 27.69
CA GLU A 232 14.91 -13.59 26.61
C GLU A 232 16.41 -13.28 26.59
N ASN A 233 16.82 -12.03 26.76
CA ASN A 233 18.24 -11.66 26.80
C ASN A 233 19.00 -12.31 27.98
N ARG A 234 18.30 -12.65 29.08
CA ARG A 234 18.89 -13.34 30.24
C ARG A 234 18.82 -14.86 30.15
N TYR A 235 17.72 -15.41 29.65
CA TYR A 235 17.52 -16.85 29.49
C TYR A 235 18.32 -17.42 28.30
N TYR A 236 18.50 -16.63 27.24
CA TYR A 236 19.19 -17.01 26.01
C TYR A 236 20.55 -16.34 25.82
N LYS A 237 21.28 -15.99 26.89
CA LYS A 237 22.69 -15.55 26.77
C LYS A 237 23.50 -16.63 26.04
N SER A 238 23.71 -16.44 24.74
CA SER A 238 24.51 -17.28 23.85
C SER A 238 26.00 -17.10 24.04
N SER A 239 26.45 -16.22 24.94
CA SER A 239 27.89 -16.08 25.19
C SER A 239 28.50 -17.38 25.74
N ASP A 240 27.68 -18.26 26.35
CA ASP A 240 28.17 -19.43 27.07
C ASP A 240 27.71 -20.78 26.49
N MET A 241 26.87 -20.80 25.44
CA MET A 241 26.29 -22.03 24.87
C MET A 241 26.44 -22.07 23.34
N PRO A 242 27.44 -22.81 22.81
CA PRO A 242 27.80 -22.77 21.38
C PRO A 242 26.87 -23.58 20.45
N HIS A 243 25.86 -24.28 20.97
CA HIS A 243 24.89 -25.03 20.16
C HIS A 243 23.52 -25.08 20.84
N TRP A 244 22.47 -24.98 20.03
CA TRP A 244 21.07 -25.09 20.46
C TRP A 244 20.47 -26.34 19.81
N ASP A 245 19.95 -27.28 20.60
CA ASP A 245 19.16 -28.41 20.11
C ASP A 245 17.93 -28.68 21.00
N PHE A 246 16.97 -29.45 20.47
CA PHE A 246 15.71 -29.77 21.15
C PHE A 246 15.85 -30.73 22.35
N ASN A 247 17.04 -31.30 22.58
CA ASN A 247 17.27 -32.28 23.63
C ASN A 247 17.61 -31.63 24.99
N HIS A 248 17.83 -30.32 25.02
CA HIS A 248 18.25 -29.57 26.21
C HIS A 248 17.21 -28.55 26.69
N LEU A 249 15.93 -28.74 26.33
CA LEU A 249 14.82 -28.02 26.94
C LEU A 249 14.43 -28.70 28.27
N PRO A 250 14.13 -27.95 29.34
CA PRO A 250 13.67 -28.52 30.61
C PRO A 250 12.32 -29.24 30.50
#